data_AF-A0A2V8RZV7-F1
#
_entry.id   AF-A0A2V8RZV7-F1
#
_cell.length_a   1.000
_cell.length_b   1.000
_cell.length_c   1.000
_cell.angle_alpha   90.00
_cell.angle_beta   90.00
_cell.angle_gamma   90.00
#
_symmetry.space_group_name_H-M   'P 1'
#
loop_
_entity.id
_entity.type
_entity.pdbx_description
1 polymer ?
#
loop_
_entity_poly.entity_id
_entity_poly.type
_entity_poly.pdbx_seq_one_letter_code
_entity_poly.pdbx_strand_id
1 'polypeptide(L)'
;MTIIALVMMSAAPSLRQQSLREREQESIARGEEVADAIALYTQIKNAPPTDFQQLLDGVERPGSIKKIQLLRPSAAHDPLSKSGEWKMVHPGDKVLNEFQDRVVKYANVPNVQALPPSTVKFFDTFRVQISNLTDLNSDTDKPDCSEDSDPNTSGGQIIGVVSRNRCASVVTYYGIERHDLWVFTPLFR
;
A
#
# COMPACT_ATOMS: atom_id res chain seq x y z
N MET A 1 42.97 -23.10 7.85
CA MET A 1 41.80 -22.98 6.97
C MET A 1 40.50 -23.13 7.78
N THR A 2 40.24 -22.27 8.76
CA THR A 2 39.07 -22.37 9.66
C THR A 2 38.48 -21.00 10.00
N ILE A 3 39.32 -19.96 9.98
CA ILE A 3 38.91 -18.57 10.26
C ILE A 3 37.95 -18.02 9.20
N ILE A 4 38.15 -18.35 7.91
CA ILE A 4 37.25 -17.91 6.83
C ILE A 4 35.84 -18.50 7.00
N ALA A 5 35.73 -19.77 7.41
CA ALA A 5 34.44 -20.42 7.63
C ALA A 5 33.68 -19.80 8.82
N LEU A 6 34.40 -19.40 9.87
CA LEU A 6 33.80 -18.75 11.05
C LEU A 6 33.27 -17.33 10.73
N VAL A 7 34.01 -16.56 9.93
CA VAL A 7 33.59 -15.21 9.49
C VAL A 7 32.37 -15.29 8.56
N MET A 8 32.35 -16.23 7.60
CA MET A 8 31.18 -16.41 6.71
C MET A 8 29.91 -16.82 7.47
N MET A 9 30.01 -17.62 8.54
CA MET A 9 28.86 -17.96 9.38
C MET A 9 28.34 -16.76 10.21
N SER A 10 29.21 -15.81 10.58
CA SER A 10 28.81 -14.62 11.34
C SER A 10 28.04 -13.57 10.51
N ALA A 11 28.27 -13.51 9.19
CA ALA A 11 27.64 -12.55 8.28
C ALA A 11 26.32 -13.04 7.63
N ALA A 12 25.99 -14.33 7.79
CA ALA A 12 24.78 -14.93 7.20
C ALA A 12 23.45 -14.32 7.69
N PRO A 13 23.21 -14.07 9.00
CA PRO A 13 21.94 -13.49 9.44
C PRO A 13 21.75 -12.04 8.96
N SER A 14 22.82 -11.26 8.83
CA SER A 14 22.76 -9.88 8.32
C SER A 14 22.38 -9.82 6.85
N LEU A 15 22.82 -10.79 6.03
CA LEU A 15 22.45 -10.83 4.60
C LEU A 15 20.96 -11.11 4.38
N ARG A 16 20.35 -11.96 5.20
CA ARG A 16 18.89 -12.20 5.14
C ARG A 16 18.10 -10.97 5.56
N GLN A 17 18.57 -10.25 6.57
CA GLN A 17 17.92 -9.01 7.00
C GLN A 17 18.09 -7.89 5.98
N GLN A 18 19.26 -7.79 5.33
CA GLN A 18 19.50 -6.84 4.25
C GLN A 18 18.62 -7.12 3.03
N SER A 19 18.52 -8.39 2.60
CA SER A 19 17.65 -8.73 1.47
C SER A 19 16.17 -8.53 1.76
N LEU A 20 15.72 -8.78 3.01
CA LEU A 20 14.37 -8.43 3.44
C LEU A 20 14.15 -6.93 3.40
N ARG A 21 15.07 -6.14 3.94
CA ARG A 21 14.99 -4.68 3.93
C ARG A 21 14.93 -4.11 2.51
N GLU A 22 15.73 -4.65 1.59
CA GLU A 22 15.70 -4.27 0.17
C GLU A 22 14.35 -4.59 -0.46
N ARG A 23 13.77 -5.78 -0.18
CA ARG A 23 12.43 -6.14 -0.65
C ARG A 23 11.34 -5.25 -0.05
N GLU A 24 11.47 -4.87 1.22
CA GLU A 24 10.55 -3.94 1.87
C GLU A 24 10.63 -2.55 1.25
N GLN A 25 11.84 -2.03 1.00
CA GLN A 25 12.02 -0.75 0.32
C GLN A 25 11.45 -0.77 -1.10
N GLU A 26 11.68 -1.85 -1.84
CA GLU A 26 11.10 -2.04 -3.17
C GLU A 26 9.57 -2.16 -3.09
N SER A 27 9.01 -2.81 -2.07
CA SER A 27 7.56 -2.89 -1.88
C SER A 27 6.94 -1.53 -1.64
N ILE A 28 7.61 -0.67 -0.86
CA ILE A 28 7.17 0.70 -0.60
C ILE A 28 7.23 1.51 -1.89
N ALA A 29 8.36 1.45 -2.63
CA ALA A 29 8.51 2.16 -3.90
C ALA A 29 7.44 1.73 -4.93
N ARG A 30 7.20 0.42 -5.09
CA ARG A 30 6.17 -0.09 -6.00
C ARG A 30 4.77 0.26 -5.55
N GLY A 31 4.47 0.15 -4.25
CA GLY A 31 3.19 0.54 -3.69
C GLY A 31 2.91 2.03 -3.91
N GLU A 32 3.93 2.88 -3.74
CA GLU A 32 3.85 4.31 -4.03
C GLU A 32 3.61 4.60 -5.51
N GLU A 33 4.31 3.89 -6.43
CA GLU A 33 4.04 3.99 -7.87
C GLU A 33 2.58 3.61 -8.21
N VAL A 34 2.00 2.62 -7.52
CA VAL A 34 0.58 2.26 -7.69
C VAL A 34 -0.34 3.38 -7.19
N ALA A 35 -0.05 3.96 -6.02
CA ALA A 35 -0.83 5.08 -5.50
C ALA A 35 -0.79 6.30 -6.43
N ASP A 36 0.37 6.60 -7.02
CA ASP A 36 0.55 7.62 -8.04
C ASP A 36 -0.25 7.32 -9.32
N ALA A 37 -0.21 6.07 -9.80
CA ALA A 37 -0.97 5.65 -10.95
C ALA A 37 -2.49 5.81 -10.73
N ILE A 38 -2.99 5.47 -9.54
CA ILE A 38 -4.39 5.67 -9.16
C ILE A 38 -4.75 7.17 -9.15
N ALA A 39 -3.90 8.02 -8.55
CA ALA A 39 -4.12 9.46 -8.54
C ALA A 39 -4.22 10.04 -9.95
N LEU A 40 -3.28 9.69 -10.83
CA LEU A 40 -3.27 10.13 -12.22
C LEU A 40 -4.47 9.60 -13.01
N TYR A 41 -4.86 8.33 -12.79
CA TYR A 41 -6.05 7.75 -13.41
C TYR A 41 -7.30 8.57 -13.05
N THR A 42 -7.50 8.82 -11.75
CA THR A 42 -8.67 9.56 -11.25
C THR A 42 -8.69 11.00 -11.75
N GLN A 43 -7.53 11.65 -11.86
CA GLN A 43 -7.42 12.99 -12.41
C GLN A 43 -7.79 13.05 -13.91
N ILE A 44 -7.45 12.00 -14.68
CA ILE A 44 -7.69 11.97 -16.13
C ILE A 44 -9.13 11.52 -16.46
N LYS A 45 -9.64 10.52 -15.74
CA LYS A 45 -10.96 9.91 -16.00
C LYS A 45 -12.08 10.48 -15.12
N ASN A 46 -11.76 11.28 -14.11
CA ASN A 46 -12.68 11.75 -13.06
C ASN A 46 -13.43 10.62 -12.34
N ALA A 47 -12.87 9.41 -12.39
CA ALA A 47 -13.43 8.22 -11.78
C ALA A 47 -12.29 7.31 -11.33
N PRO A 48 -12.45 6.59 -10.20
CA PRO A 48 -11.46 5.64 -9.74
C PRO A 48 -11.44 4.36 -10.59
N PRO A 49 -10.27 3.70 -10.69
CA PRO A 49 -10.16 2.45 -11.42
C PRO A 49 -10.98 1.36 -10.71
N THR A 50 -11.67 0.53 -11.48
CA THR A 50 -12.43 -0.63 -10.95
C THR A 50 -11.59 -1.91 -10.97
N ASP A 51 -10.54 -1.92 -11.78
CA ASP A 51 -9.64 -3.06 -11.92
C ASP A 51 -8.19 -2.58 -12.06
N PHE A 52 -7.28 -3.40 -11.56
CA PHE A 52 -5.85 -3.14 -11.60
C PHE A 52 -5.28 -3.16 -13.01
N GLN A 53 -5.86 -3.96 -13.92
CA GLN A 53 -5.43 -3.98 -15.34
C GLN A 53 -5.62 -2.63 -16.03
N GLN A 54 -6.59 -1.81 -15.60
CA GLN A 54 -6.78 -0.46 -16.14
C GLN A 54 -5.59 0.47 -15.87
N LEU A 55 -4.82 0.20 -14.81
CA LEU A 55 -3.60 0.93 -14.49
C LEU A 55 -2.42 0.49 -15.38
N LEU A 56 -2.41 -0.78 -15.81
CA LEU A 56 -1.40 -1.36 -16.69
C LEU A 56 -1.59 -0.99 -18.17
N ASP A 57 -2.83 -1.06 -18.66
CA ASP A 57 -3.18 -0.70 -20.04
C ASP A 57 -2.96 0.80 -20.33
N GLY A 58 -2.99 1.61 -19.27
CA GLY A 58 -2.86 3.05 -19.32
C GLY A 58 -4.13 3.76 -19.76
N VAL A 59 -4.09 5.09 -19.77
CA VAL A 59 -5.25 5.93 -20.11
C VAL A 59 -4.97 6.82 -21.31
N GLU A 60 -6.00 6.97 -22.13
CA GLU A 60 -6.04 7.98 -23.18
C GLU A 60 -6.46 9.31 -22.56
N ARG A 61 -5.60 10.33 -22.72
CA ARG A 61 -5.93 11.70 -22.32
C ARG A 61 -6.96 12.27 -23.31
N PRO A 62 -8.01 12.96 -22.84
CA PRO A 62 -8.94 13.66 -23.73
C PRO A 62 -8.18 14.55 -24.72
N GLY A 63 -8.34 14.29 -26.02
CA GLY A 63 -7.66 15.01 -27.10
C GLY A 63 -6.29 14.45 -27.54
N SER A 64 -5.85 13.31 -27.02
CA SER A 64 -4.63 12.61 -27.46
C SER A 64 -4.93 11.21 -27.96
N ILE A 65 -4.28 10.81 -29.05
CA ILE A 65 -4.34 9.44 -29.61
C ILE A 65 -3.37 8.51 -28.84
N LYS A 66 -2.40 9.07 -28.12
CA LYS A 66 -1.39 8.29 -27.40
C LYS A 66 -1.89 7.91 -26.01
N LYS A 67 -1.84 6.61 -25.71
CA LYS A 67 -2.02 6.06 -24.36
C LYS A 67 -0.83 6.42 -23.49
N ILE A 68 -1.11 6.95 -22.31
CA ILE A 68 -0.10 7.22 -21.29
C ILE A 68 -0.06 6.00 -20.37
N GLN A 69 1.09 5.34 -20.30
CA GLN A 69 1.33 4.29 -19.33
C GLN A 69 1.39 4.91 -17.93
N LEU A 70 0.52 4.45 -17.04
CA LEU A 70 0.43 4.95 -15.67
C LEU A 70 1.33 4.17 -14.72
N LEU A 71 1.35 2.84 -14.88
CA LEU A 71 2.08 1.94 -14.00
C LEU A 71 3.16 1.16 -14.75
N ARG A 72 4.34 1.03 -14.13
CA ARG A 72 5.38 0.13 -14.62
C ARG A 72 4.94 -1.33 -14.38
N PRO A 73 5.18 -2.28 -15.31
CA PRO A 73 4.76 -3.66 -15.14
C PRO A 73 5.35 -4.34 -13.90
N SER A 74 6.53 -3.93 -13.43
CA SER A 74 7.11 -4.46 -12.19
C SER A 74 6.38 -4.00 -10.93
N ALA A 75 5.83 -2.78 -10.93
CA ALA A 75 5.07 -2.25 -9.79
C ALA A 75 3.71 -2.95 -9.61
N ALA A 76 3.25 -3.68 -10.64
CA ALA A 76 2.09 -4.55 -10.54
C ALA A 76 2.25 -5.71 -9.56
N HIS A 77 3.49 -6.05 -9.21
CA HIS A 77 3.79 -7.22 -8.39
C HIS A 77 4.39 -6.83 -7.04
N ASP A 78 3.78 -7.35 -5.97
CA ASP A 78 4.27 -7.20 -4.60
C ASP A 78 5.51 -8.09 -4.39
N PRO A 79 6.69 -7.53 -4.07
CA PRO A 79 7.90 -8.31 -3.83
C PRO A 79 7.90 -9.03 -2.48
N LEU A 80 6.94 -8.79 -1.58
CA LEU A 80 6.87 -9.45 -0.26
C LEU A 80 5.94 -10.67 -0.26
N SER A 81 4.94 -10.67 -1.12
CA SER A 81 3.99 -11.75 -1.33
C SER A 81 4.62 -12.92 -2.11
N LYS A 82 4.23 -14.17 -1.81
CA LYS A 82 4.67 -15.33 -2.60
C LYS A 82 3.88 -15.44 -3.90
N SER A 83 2.60 -15.04 -3.89
CA SER A 83 1.78 -14.92 -5.09
C SER A 83 2.25 -13.76 -5.99
N GLY A 84 2.90 -12.75 -5.39
CA GLY A 84 3.32 -11.56 -6.10
C GLY A 84 2.16 -10.63 -6.46
N GLU A 85 0.99 -10.84 -5.88
CA GLU A 85 -0.20 -10.02 -6.11
C GLU A 85 -0.43 -9.05 -4.94
N TRP A 86 -0.84 -7.84 -5.29
CA TRP A 86 -1.36 -6.87 -4.33
C TRP A 86 -2.79 -7.25 -3.89
N LYS A 87 -3.08 -6.99 -2.62
CA LYS A 87 -4.46 -6.95 -2.13
C LYS A 87 -5.03 -5.56 -2.43
N MET A 88 -6.18 -5.52 -3.11
CA MET A 88 -6.84 -4.27 -3.46
C MET A 88 -7.59 -3.73 -2.25
N VAL A 89 -7.47 -2.43 -2.02
CA VAL A 89 -8.19 -1.74 -0.94
C VAL A 89 -9.33 -0.95 -1.56
N HIS A 90 -10.52 -1.13 -1.02
CA HIS A 90 -11.76 -0.48 -1.43
C HIS A 90 -12.22 0.56 -0.41
N PRO A 91 -13.06 1.53 -0.83
CA PRO A 91 -13.73 2.43 0.09
C PRO A 91 -14.50 1.66 1.17
N GLY A 92 -14.20 1.93 2.44
CA GLY A 92 -14.88 1.31 3.58
C GLY A 92 -14.24 0.05 4.13
N ASP A 93 -13.13 -0.43 3.54
CA ASP A 93 -12.39 -1.57 4.08
C ASP A 93 -11.82 -1.25 5.48
N LYS A 94 -11.90 -2.23 6.40
CA LYS A 94 -11.40 -2.10 7.78
C LYS A 94 -9.91 -1.70 7.81
N VAL A 95 -9.12 -2.24 6.89
CA VAL A 95 -7.67 -1.97 6.77
C VAL A 95 -7.39 -0.49 6.52
N LEU A 96 -8.24 0.19 5.74
CA LEU A 96 -8.10 1.63 5.49
C LEU A 96 -8.35 2.44 6.76
N ASN A 97 -9.37 2.09 7.54
CA ASN A 97 -9.70 2.78 8.79
C ASN A 97 -8.60 2.60 9.84
N GLU A 98 -8.04 1.39 9.95
CA GLU A 98 -6.91 1.12 10.83
C GLU A 98 -5.66 1.89 10.41
N PHE A 99 -5.40 1.99 9.09
CA PHE A 99 -4.31 2.79 8.57
C PHE A 99 -4.48 4.28 8.88
N GLN A 100 -5.68 4.82 8.68
CA GLN A 100 -6.02 6.21 9.00
C GLN A 100 -5.72 6.56 10.46
N ASP A 101 -6.19 5.73 11.40
CA ASP A 101 -5.96 5.93 12.83
C ASP A 101 -4.45 5.98 13.15
N ARG A 102 -3.68 5.06 12.57
CA ARG A 102 -2.23 5.00 12.80
C ARG A 102 -1.48 6.18 12.20
N VAL A 103 -1.85 6.64 11.00
CA VAL A 103 -1.24 7.82 10.38
C VAL A 103 -1.53 9.06 11.21
N VAL A 104 -2.77 9.25 11.68
CA VAL A 104 -3.16 10.37 12.55
C VAL A 104 -2.37 10.33 13.87
N LYS A 105 -2.27 9.16 14.49
CA LYS A 105 -1.47 8.94 15.70
C LYS A 105 0.02 9.21 15.49
N TYR A 106 0.57 8.76 14.36
CA TYR A 106 1.97 8.97 13.99
C TYR A 106 2.28 10.45 13.74
N ALA A 107 1.38 11.17 13.06
CA ALA A 107 1.54 12.58 12.76
C ALA A 107 1.33 13.51 13.98
N ASN A 108 0.86 12.95 15.12
CA ASN A 108 0.49 13.70 16.33
C ASN A 108 -0.48 14.86 16.03
N VAL A 109 -1.35 14.67 15.03
CA VAL A 109 -2.35 15.66 14.65
C VAL A 109 -3.65 15.31 15.38
N PRO A 110 -4.14 16.14 16.32
CA PRO A 110 -5.32 15.81 17.11
C PRO A 110 -6.63 15.88 16.32
N ASN A 111 -6.60 16.36 15.07
CA ASN A 111 -7.81 16.56 14.27
C ASN A 111 -7.52 16.55 12.76
N VAL A 112 -8.18 15.67 12.00
CA VAL A 112 -8.09 15.56 10.52
C VAL A 112 -8.68 16.78 9.79
N GLN A 113 -9.23 17.74 10.52
CA GLN A 113 -9.99 18.89 9.99
C GLN A 113 -9.16 19.96 9.26
N ALA A 114 -7.84 19.80 9.15
CA ALA A 114 -6.96 20.67 8.36
C ALA A 114 -6.46 20.01 7.07
N LEU A 115 -7.22 19.04 6.54
CA LEU A 115 -6.93 18.40 5.24
C LEU A 115 -7.00 19.45 4.11
N PRO A 116 -5.99 19.54 3.22
CA PRO A 116 -5.99 20.49 2.12
C PRO A 116 -7.19 20.24 1.17
N PRO A 117 -7.72 21.25 0.48
CA PRO A 117 -8.93 21.12 -0.35
C PRO A 117 -8.79 20.09 -1.49
N SER A 118 -7.56 19.77 -1.91
CA SER A 118 -7.28 18.68 -2.85
C SER A 118 -7.69 17.32 -2.28
N THR A 119 -7.29 17.01 -1.05
CA THR A 119 -7.60 15.75 -0.37
C THR A 119 -9.10 15.56 -0.18
N VAL A 120 -9.84 16.63 0.18
CA VAL A 120 -11.31 16.59 0.33
C VAL A 120 -12.00 16.15 -0.98
N LYS A 121 -11.57 16.69 -2.13
CA LYS A 121 -12.08 16.27 -3.45
C LYS A 121 -11.74 14.83 -3.79
N PHE A 122 -10.55 14.37 -3.40
CA PHE A 122 -10.16 12.97 -3.56
C PHE A 122 -11.07 12.05 -2.72
N PHE A 123 -11.29 12.34 -1.44
CA PHE A 123 -12.21 11.57 -0.59
C PHE A 123 -13.63 11.49 -1.18
N ASP A 124 -14.16 12.60 -1.71
CA ASP A 124 -15.47 12.64 -2.36
C ASP A 124 -15.52 11.78 -3.64
N THR A 125 -14.47 11.85 -4.47
CA THR A 125 -14.33 11.04 -5.70
C THR A 125 -14.38 9.55 -5.40
N PHE A 126 -13.76 9.13 -4.30
CA PHE A 126 -13.72 7.74 -3.85
C PHE A 126 -14.84 7.36 -2.87
N ARG A 127 -15.75 8.30 -2.55
CA ARG A 127 -16.80 8.12 -1.52
C ARG A 127 -16.27 7.57 -0.20
N VAL A 128 -15.05 7.96 0.18
CA VAL A 128 -14.42 7.52 1.43
C VAL A 128 -14.93 8.43 2.56
N GLN A 129 -15.62 7.83 3.53
CA GLN A 129 -16.06 8.53 4.73
C GLN A 129 -14.92 8.55 5.75
N ILE A 130 -14.41 9.75 6.08
CA ILE A 130 -13.50 9.93 7.21
C ILE A 130 -14.34 9.81 8.47
N SER A 131 -14.23 8.69 9.18
CA SER A 131 -14.90 8.51 10.47
C SER A 131 -14.07 9.17 11.57
N ASN A 132 -14.72 9.74 12.59
CA ASN A 132 -14.04 10.12 13.82
C ASN A 132 -13.69 8.81 14.56
N LEU A 133 -12.48 8.30 14.33
CA LEU A 133 -11.99 7.05 14.87
C LEU A 133 -11.60 7.27 16.34
N THR A 134 -12.52 6.98 17.27
CA THR A 134 -12.25 7.11 18.72
C THR A 134 -12.28 5.78 19.47
N ASP A 135 -12.49 4.65 18.80
CA ASP A 135 -12.34 3.33 19.42
C ASP A 135 -12.21 2.24 18.35
N LEU A 136 -10.97 1.97 17.94
CA LEU A 136 -10.63 0.70 17.30
C LEU A 136 -9.68 -0.03 18.25
N ASN A 137 -10.25 -0.75 19.23
CA ASN A 137 -9.54 -1.84 19.87
C ASN A 137 -9.31 -2.92 18.80
N SER A 138 -8.26 -2.76 18.01
CA SER A 138 -7.77 -3.84 17.16
C SER A 138 -7.13 -4.85 18.09
N ASP A 139 -7.88 -5.90 18.45
CA ASP A 139 -7.29 -7.11 18.99
C ASP A 139 -6.18 -7.52 18.03
N THR A 140 -4.94 -7.31 18.47
CA THR A 140 -3.75 -7.77 17.76
C THR A 140 -3.74 -9.27 17.90
N ASP A 141 -4.43 -9.95 16.99
CA ASP A 141 -4.17 -11.35 16.70
C ASP A 141 -2.65 -11.52 16.53
N LYS A 142 -2.16 -12.58 17.18
CA LYS A 142 -0.75 -12.99 17.21
C LYS A 142 -0.14 -12.83 15.82
N PRO A 143 1.08 -12.25 15.68
CA PRO A 143 1.70 -12.07 14.37
C PRO A 143 2.10 -13.45 13.82
N ASP A 144 1.17 -14.09 13.11
CA ASP A 144 1.51 -15.24 12.29
C ASP A 144 1.97 -14.73 10.92
N CYS A 145 3.11 -15.25 10.49
CA CYS A 145 3.72 -14.93 9.22
C CYS A 145 3.03 -15.73 8.11
N SER A 146 1.77 -15.40 7.85
CA SER A 146 0.92 -16.03 6.83
C SER A 146 0.59 -15.05 5.71
N GLU A 147 0.36 -15.58 4.51
CA GLU A 147 -0.17 -14.80 3.40
C GLU A 147 -1.69 -14.85 3.40
N ASP A 148 -2.32 -13.70 3.25
CA ASP A 148 -3.77 -13.61 3.10
C ASP A 148 -4.19 -14.28 1.79
N SER A 149 -5.01 -15.33 1.92
CA SER A 149 -5.51 -16.11 0.78
C SER A 149 -6.92 -15.68 0.36
N ASP A 150 -7.49 -14.69 1.04
CA ASP A 150 -8.82 -14.18 0.70
C ASP A 150 -8.78 -13.58 -0.72
N PRO A 151 -9.71 -13.99 -1.61
CA PRO A 151 -9.78 -13.44 -2.95
C PRO A 151 -10.06 -11.94 -2.85
N ASN A 152 -9.44 -11.16 -3.74
CA ASN A 152 -9.77 -9.74 -3.88
C ASN A 152 -11.29 -9.63 -4.09
N THR A 153 -11.95 -8.77 -3.30
CA THR A 153 -13.38 -8.53 -3.43
C THR A 153 -13.66 -7.94 -4.82
N SER A 154 -14.16 -8.77 -5.73
CA SER A 154 -14.45 -8.37 -7.10
C SER A 154 -15.63 -7.40 -7.12
N GLY A 155 -15.40 -6.14 -7.50
CA GLY A 155 -16.49 -5.23 -7.89
C GLY A 155 -16.55 -3.87 -7.19
N GLY A 156 -15.48 -3.42 -6.54
CA GLY A 156 -15.42 -2.07 -5.96
C GLY A 156 -14.47 -1.12 -6.70
N GLN A 157 -14.57 0.16 -6.37
CA GLN A 157 -13.57 1.16 -6.77
C GLN A 157 -12.28 0.92 -6.00
N ILE A 158 -11.13 0.96 -6.66
CA ILE A 158 -9.84 0.75 -6.00
C ILE A 158 -9.30 2.10 -5.53
N ILE A 159 -9.07 2.21 -4.22
CA ILE A 159 -8.48 3.41 -3.58
C ILE A 159 -7.01 3.24 -3.21
N GLY A 160 -6.49 2.02 -3.32
CA GLY A 160 -5.13 1.71 -2.95
C GLY A 160 -4.84 0.22 -3.00
N VAL A 161 -3.63 -0.12 -2.58
CA VAL A 161 -3.16 -1.50 -2.48
C VAL A 161 -2.46 -1.74 -1.16
N VAL A 162 -2.41 -2.99 -0.75
CA VAL A 162 -1.69 -3.46 0.44
C VAL A 162 -1.05 -4.81 0.16
N SER A 163 0.03 -5.14 0.86
CA SER A 163 0.65 -6.46 0.76
C SER A 163 -0.29 -7.54 1.30
N ARG A 164 -0.26 -8.73 0.70
CA ARG A 164 -0.93 -9.91 1.27
C ARG A 164 -0.16 -10.54 2.43
N ASN A 165 1.11 -10.19 2.60
CA ASN A 165 1.95 -10.76 3.62
C ASN A 165 1.64 -10.15 5.00
N ARG A 166 1.40 -10.97 6.03
CA ARG A 166 1.15 -10.51 7.41
C ARG A 166 2.40 -10.54 8.31
N CYS A 167 3.58 -10.76 7.73
CA CYS A 167 4.85 -10.75 8.44
C CYS A 167 5.12 -9.40 9.13
N ALA A 168 5.86 -9.49 10.24
CA ALA A 168 6.47 -8.32 10.85
C ALA A 168 7.53 -7.73 9.90
N SER A 169 7.59 -6.40 9.85
CA SER A 169 8.52 -5.67 9.00
C SER A 169 9.78 -5.25 9.74
N VAL A 170 10.88 -5.11 9.00
CA VAL A 170 12.15 -4.54 9.52
C VAL A 170 12.13 -3.01 9.40
N VAL A 171 11.55 -2.49 8.33
CA VAL A 171 11.28 -1.06 8.11
C VAL A 171 9.92 -0.69 8.71
N THR A 172 9.73 0.54 9.16
CA THR A 172 8.42 1.07 9.59
C THR A 172 7.84 1.99 8.52
N TYR A 173 6.55 1.85 8.25
CA TYR A 173 5.79 2.74 7.36
C TYR A 173 4.74 3.49 8.18
N TYR A 174 4.89 4.80 8.38
CA TYR A 174 4.08 5.59 9.34
C TYR A 174 4.01 4.96 10.75
N GLY A 175 5.11 4.38 11.23
CA GLY A 175 5.15 3.68 12.52
C GLY A 175 4.48 2.30 12.54
N ILE A 176 4.12 1.75 11.37
CA ILE A 176 3.50 0.44 11.21
C ILE A 176 4.57 -0.61 10.94
N GLU A 177 4.62 -1.64 11.80
CA GLU A 177 5.58 -2.75 11.77
C GLU A 177 5.03 -4.03 11.11
N ARG A 178 3.99 -3.93 10.29
CA ARG A 178 3.33 -5.06 9.62
C ARG A 178 3.02 -4.75 8.16
N HIS A 179 3.39 -5.66 7.26
CA HIS A 179 3.24 -5.47 5.81
C HIS A 179 1.77 -5.39 5.35
N ASP A 180 0.85 -6.13 5.98
CA ASP A 180 -0.58 -6.17 5.64
C ASP A 180 -1.35 -4.91 6.04
N LEU A 181 -0.69 -4.00 6.73
CA LEU A 181 -1.25 -2.73 7.20
C LEU A 181 -0.58 -1.54 6.52
N TRP A 182 0.34 -1.80 5.57
CA TRP A 182 0.94 -0.78 4.71
C TRP A 182 0.00 -0.46 3.56
N VAL A 183 -0.90 0.50 3.79
CA VAL A 183 -1.84 0.93 2.76
C VAL A 183 -1.18 2.00 1.88
N PHE A 184 -1.03 1.67 0.61
CA PHE A 184 -0.56 2.60 -0.40
C PHE A 184 -1.77 3.24 -1.08
N THR A 185 -2.03 4.50 -0.75
CA THR A 185 -3.19 5.24 -1.24
C THR A 185 -2.83 6.70 -1.52
N PRO A 186 -3.41 7.34 -2.55
CA PRO A 186 -3.16 8.76 -2.82
C PRO A 186 -3.85 9.73 -1.84
N LEU A 187 -4.64 9.23 -0.89
CA LEU A 187 -5.49 10.04 -0.01
C LEU A 187 -4.73 10.89 1.03
N PHE A 188 -3.54 10.43 1.48
CA PHE A 188 -2.80 11.02 2.61
C PHE A 188 -1.49 11.69 2.21
N ARG A 189 -1.44 12.28 1.01
CA ARG A 189 -0.28 12.99 0.46
C ARG A 189 -0.46 14.51 0.42
#